data_AF-A0A6A5R0G3-F1
#
_entry.id   AF-A0A6A5R0G3-F1
#
_cell.length_a   1.000
_cell.length_b   1.000
_cell.length_c   1.000
_cell.angle_alpha   90.00
_cell.angle_beta   90.00
_cell.angle_gamma   90.00
#
_symmetry.space_group_name_H-M   'P 1'
#
loop_
_entity.id
_entity.type
_entity.pdbx_description
1 polymer ?
#
loop_
_entity_poly.entity_id
_entity_poly.type
_entity_poly.pdbx_seq_one_letter_code
_entity_poly.pdbx_strand_id
1 'polypeptide(L)'
;MRQKRSDELPRFMNDREGPEFRWNRRYTYFLAGFLCICWFLYPSRNTSSANGEPTVNWSNYAYSLYATDSTTLCHAILLADALARLGSKADRVLFYPEYWDTVVSDSKDRDSQLLVLARDKYKVKLQPIKPLTVGGRTKDQWTGTWDKSVTKFMAFSLEYYDRVIALDSDITLLQTLDELFLLPQTPIAMPRAYWADSKPWPLTSMLMVIKPNHKELRRFTDRLTGGGEEMLVDAHKFDMELINERFEESAMVLPHRPYALLSGEFRHRDHSAYLGDSKEEWDAEKVLKEAKLVHFSDWPLPKPWIMWPPEGLQEMQPDCGSSTETCVERRIWKQLYDDFRRRRRDICKLLSVPAPEWQKIKGGEHLPNVTEGTAHAAPHADGNVHVDARRRLM
;
A
#
# COMPACT_ATOMS: atom_id res chain seq x y z
N MET A 1 -18.15 -95.71 28.19
CA MET A 1 -19.02 -95.06 27.18
C MET A 1 -18.15 -94.09 26.39
N ARG A 2 -17.89 -94.38 25.12
CA ARG A 2 -16.90 -93.67 24.29
C ARG A 2 -17.63 -93.11 23.06
N GLN A 3 -17.76 -91.80 23.01
CA GLN A 3 -18.51 -91.07 21.98
C GLN A 3 -17.60 -90.82 20.77
N LYS A 4 -18.09 -91.16 19.58
CA LYS A 4 -17.47 -90.99 18.26
C LYS A 4 -17.10 -89.52 17.99
N ARG A 5 -16.08 -89.28 17.17
CA ARG A 5 -15.98 -88.03 16.40
C ARG A 5 -15.29 -88.21 15.04
N SER A 6 -16.10 -87.93 14.00
CA SER A 6 -15.83 -87.37 12.67
C SER A 6 -14.65 -87.90 11.86
N ASP A 7 -15.03 -88.68 10.85
CA ASP A 7 -14.34 -88.96 9.61
C ASP A 7 -13.97 -87.68 8.81
N GLU A 8 -12.94 -87.87 7.98
CA GLU A 8 -12.83 -87.37 6.60
C GLU A 8 -12.99 -85.85 6.35
N LEU A 9 -11.84 -85.17 6.25
CA LEU A 9 -11.69 -84.04 5.35
C LEU A 9 -10.37 -84.21 4.55
N PRO A 10 -10.38 -84.03 3.21
CA PRO A 10 -9.18 -84.14 2.41
C PRO A 10 -8.19 -83.02 2.75
N ARG A 11 -6.90 -83.37 2.88
CA ARG A 11 -5.82 -82.39 3.00
C ARG A 11 -5.81 -81.53 1.73
N PHE A 12 -6.16 -80.25 1.88
CA PHE A 12 -5.86 -79.24 0.87
C PHE A 12 -4.33 -79.13 0.75
N MET A 13 -3.78 -79.60 -0.37
CA MET A 13 -2.43 -79.24 -0.79
C MET A 13 -2.45 -77.75 -1.16
N ASN A 14 -1.65 -76.97 -0.45
CA ASN A 14 -1.47 -75.55 -0.69
C ASN A 14 -0.44 -75.36 -1.83
N ASP A 15 -0.82 -75.68 -3.07
CA ASP A 15 -0.06 -75.26 -4.25
C ASP A 15 -0.63 -73.93 -4.75
N ARG A 16 -0.13 -72.83 -4.17
CA ARG A 16 -0.21 -71.50 -4.77
C ARG A 16 1.10 -70.77 -4.53
N GLU A 17 2.09 -71.08 -5.37
CA GLU A 17 3.13 -70.10 -5.70
C GLU A 17 2.43 -68.90 -6.35
N GLY A 18 2.26 -67.81 -5.60
CA GLY A 18 1.91 -66.52 -6.19
C GLY A 18 3.05 -66.05 -7.10
N PRO A 19 2.77 -65.26 -8.16
CA PRO A 19 3.82 -64.80 -9.05
C PRO A 19 4.84 -63.99 -8.23
N GLU A 20 6.11 -64.40 -8.25
CA GLU A 20 7.19 -63.63 -7.67
C GLU A 20 7.13 -62.21 -8.26
N PHE A 21 6.84 -61.22 -7.42
CA PHE A 21 6.91 -59.81 -7.80
C PHE A 21 8.38 -59.45 -8.03
N ARG A 22 8.88 -59.73 -9.23
CA ARG A 22 10.22 -59.36 -9.65
C ARG A 22 10.23 -57.87 -9.95
N TRP A 23 10.71 -57.09 -8.98
CA TRP A 23 10.95 -55.66 -9.13
C TRP A 23 11.94 -55.44 -10.28
N ASN A 24 11.41 -55.12 -11.46
CA ASN A 24 12.22 -54.96 -12.65
C ASN A 24 13.11 -53.72 -12.45
N ARG A 25 14.43 -53.85 -12.60
CA ARG A 25 15.42 -52.75 -12.47
C ARG A 25 15.06 -51.50 -13.29
N ARG A 26 14.26 -51.64 -14.34
CA ARG A 26 13.72 -50.51 -15.12
C ARG A 26 12.81 -49.61 -14.30
N TYR A 27 11.96 -50.16 -13.43
CA TYR A 27 11.09 -49.36 -12.56
C TYR A 27 11.88 -48.58 -11.51
N THR A 28 13.03 -49.10 -11.03
CA THR A 28 13.91 -48.32 -10.15
C THR A 28 14.53 -47.13 -10.86
N TYR A 29 14.88 -47.25 -12.16
CA TYR A 29 15.38 -46.11 -12.93
C TYR A 29 14.30 -45.07 -13.21
N PHE A 30 13.06 -45.48 -13.49
CA PHE A 30 11.94 -44.55 -13.65
C PHE A 30 11.59 -43.83 -12.34
N LEU A 31 11.60 -44.55 -11.22
CA LEU A 31 11.36 -43.95 -9.90
C LEU A 31 12.48 -42.97 -9.54
N ALA A 32 13.75 -43.34 -9.78
CA ALA A 32 14.89 -42.46 -9.53
C ALA A 32 14.89 -41.22 -10.44
N GLY A 33 14.52 -41.37 -11.71
CA GLY A 33 14.35 -40.27 -12.66
C GLY A 33 13.21 -39.34 -12.26
N PHE A 34 12.07 -39.90 -11.85
CA PHE A 34 10.93 -39.14 -11.33
C PHE A 34 11.30 -38.38 -10.05
N LEU A 35 12.00 -39.02 -9.11
CA LEU A 35 12.48 -38.37 -7.88
C LEU A 35 13.52 -37.28 -8.18
N CYS A 36 14.41 -37.47 -9.15
CA CYS A 36 15.34 -36.42 -9.59
C CYS A 36 14.59 -35.23 -10.21
N ILE A 37 13.60 -35.49 -11.08
CA ILE A 37 12.77 -34.44 -11.67
C ILE A 37 11.97 -33.70 -10.58
N CYS A 38 11.39 -34.42 -9.62
CA CYS A 38 10.72 -33.83 -8.48
C CYS A 38 11.69 -33.02 -7.60
N TRP A 39 12.93 -33.46 -7.43
CA TRP A 39 13.95 -32.73 -6.66
C TRP A 39 14.41 -31.44 -7.36
N PHE A 40 14.51 -31.44 -8.69
CA PHE A 40 14.81 -30.24 -9.48
C PHE A 40 13.62 -29.28 -9.59
N LEU A 41 12.39 -29.79 -9.68
CA LEU A 41 11.18 -28.98 -9.82
C LEU A 41 10.58 -28.54 -8.48
N TYR A 42 10.88 -29.24 -7.39
CA TYR A 42 10.46 -28.92 -6.02
C TYR A 42 11.67 -28.98 -5.07
N PRO A 43 12.56 -27.96 -5.09
CA PRO A 43 13.58 -27.83 -4.06
C PRO A 43 12.87 -27.79 -2.70
N SER A 44 13.28 -28.69 -1.79
CA SER A 44 12.80 -28.71 -0.41
C SER A 44 12.91 -27.30 0.18
N ARG A 45 11.76 -26.67 0.44
CA ARG A 45 11.65 -25.41 1.16
C ARG A 45 12.00 -25.65 2.61
N ASN A 46 13.27 -25.70 2.93
CA ASN A 46 13.79 -25.51 4.28
C ASN A 46 15.22 -24.99 4.15
N THR A 47 15.34 -23.71 3.83
CA THR A 47 16.57 -22.95 4.04
C THR A 47 16.64 -22.58 5.52
N SER A 48 17.10 -23.52 6.33
CA SER A 48 17.51 -23.21 7.70
C SER A 48 18.89 -22.54 7.63
N SER A 49 18.96 -21.27 8.02
CA SER A 49 20.24 -20.58 8.28
C SER A 49 20.98 -21.28 9.42
N ALA A 50 22.31 -21.17 9.43
CA ALA A 50 23.20 -21.75 10.46
C ALA A 50 22.87 -21.33 11.92
N ASN A 51 21.95 -20.39 12.12
CA ASN A 51 21.51 -19.90 13.43
C ASN A 51 20.04 -20.24 13.78
N GLY A 52 19.34 -21.09 13.02
CA GLY A 52 17.97 -21.50 13.35
C GLY A 52 16.89 -20.43 13.14
N GLU A 53 17.24 -19.23 12.67
CA GLU A 53 16.25 -18.27 12.18
C GLU A 53 15.75 -18.68 10.79
N PRO A 54 14.42 -18.72 10.56
CA PRO A 54 13.87 -18.96 9.24
C PRO A 54 14.34 -17.85 8.30
N THR A 55 15.03 -18.21 7.22
CA THR A 55 15.46 -17.23 6.23
C THR A 55 14.22 -16.67 5.54
N VAL A 56 13.91 -15.39 5.78
CA VAL A 56 12.79 -14.70 5.13
C VAL A 56 13.11 -14.53 3.65
N ASN A 57 12.31 -15.13 2.77
CA ASN A 57 12.42 -14.90 1.34
C ASN A 57 11.69 -13.61 0.93
N TRP A 58 12.44 -12.51 0.84
CA TRP A 58 11.87 -11.18 0.57
C TRP A 58 11.23 -11.02 -0.80
N SER A 59 11.54 -11.89 -1.78
CA SER A 59 10.87 -11.89 -3.09
C SER A 59 9.39 -12.29 -3.02
N ASN A 60 8.94 -12.84 -1.89
CA ASN A 60 7.54 -13.20 -1.68
C ASN A 60 6.69 -12.03 -1.13
N TYR A 61 7.29 -10.86 -0.94
CA TYR A 61 6.62 -9.70 -0.35
C TYR A 61 6.73 -8.49 -1.26
N ALA A 62 5.75 -7.59 -1.21
CA ALA A 62 5.82 -6.33 -1.94
C ALA A 62 5.14 -5.16 -1.25
N TYR A 63 5.66 -3.96 -1.49
CA TYR A 63 4.91 -2.72 -1.32
C TYR A 63 4.11 -2.45 -2.59
N SER A 64 2.83 -2.12 -2.44
CA SER A 64 1.94 -1.74 -3.53
C SER A 64 1.68 -0.24 -3.48
N LEU A 65 2.11 0.43 -4.55
CA LEU A 65 1.92 1.85 -4.81
C LEU A 65 0.96 2.01 -5.99
N TYR A 66 0.29 3.15 -6.09
CA TYR A 66 -0.61 3.44 -7.20
C TYR A 66 -0.50 4.91 -7.62
N ALA A 67 -0.77 5.16 -8.89
CA ALA A 67 -0.85 6.48 -9.48
C ALA A 67 -2.11 6.58 -10.34
N THR A 68 -2.80 7.72 -10.24
CA THR A 68 -4.04 8.02 -10.96
C THR A 68 -3.94 9.30 -11.80
N ASP A 69 -2.87 10.07 -11.57
CA ASP A 69 -2.48 11.31 -12.25
C ASP A 69 -0.98 11.61 -12.01
N SER A 70 -0.43 12.61 -12.71
CA SER A 70 1.00 12.96 -12.65
C SER A 70 1.47 13.33 -11.24
N THR A 71 0.57 13.82 -10.37
CA THR A 71 0.91 14.21 -9.00
C THR A 71 1.07 12.99 -8.11
N THR A 72 0.11 12.07 -8.11
CA THR A 72 0.18 10.78 -7.42
C THR A 72 1.31 9.89 -7.96
N LEU A 73 1.65 9.99 -9.25
CA LEU A 73 2.84 9.34 -9.80
C LEU A 73 4.10 9.81 -9.07
N CYS A 74 4.32 11.12 -8.96
CA CYS A 74 5.45 11.61 -8.20
C CYS A 74 5.40 11.16 -6.74
N HIS A 75 4.24 11.12 -6.09
CA HIS A 75 4.15 10.65 -4.71
C HIS A 75 4.58 9.19 -4.56
N ALA A 76 4.16 8.32 -5.49
CA ALA A 76 4.64 6.94 -5.54
C ALA A 76 6.17 6.89 -5.71
N ILE A 77 6.77 7.78 -6.51
CA ILE A 77 8.24 7.89 -6.61
C ILE A 77 8.88 8.34 -5.29
N LEU A 78 8.28 9.29 -4.58
CA LEU A 78 8.76 9.71 -3.25
C LEU A 78 8.73 8.57 -2.24
N LEU A 79 7.70 7.71 -2.30
CA LEU A 79 7.64 6.50 -1.48
C LEU A 79 8.66 5.46 -1.90
N ALA A 80 8.84 5.23 -3.20
CA ALA A 80 9.88 4.33 -3.71
C ALA A 80 11.29 4.79 -3.29
N ASP A 81 11.55 6.10 -3.30
CA ASP A 81 12.77 6.70 -2.77
C ASP A 81 12.95 6.43 -1.28
N ALA A 82 11.91 6.70 -0.47
CA ALA A 82 11.96 6.45 0.97
C ALA A 82 12.20 4.97 1.29
N LEU A 83 11.50 4.05 0.63
CA LEU A 83 11.69 2.61 0.77
C LEU A 83 13.11 2.18 0.42
N ALA A 84 13.70 2.77 -0.63
CA ALA A 84 15.08 2.50 -1.00
C ALA A 84 16.08 3.04 0.04
N ARG A 85 15.91 4.27 0.51
CA ARG A 85 16.78 4.88 1.54
C ARG A 85 16.70 4.14 2.89
N LEU A 86 15.53 3.61 3.23
CA LEU A 86 15.29 2.86 4.46
C LEU A 86 15.73 1.38 4.36
N GLY A 87 16.30 0.97 3.22
CA GLY A 87 16.82 -0.38 3.04
C GLY A 87 15.73 -1.46 3.01
N SER A 88 14.51 -1.11 2.57
CA SER A 88 13.42 -2.07 2.45
C SER A 88 13.78 -3.19 1.47
N LYS A 89 13.50 -4.42 1.88
CA LYS A 89 13.93 -5.65 1.20
C LYS A 89 12.90 -6.23 0.25
N ALA A 90 11.62 -5.94 0.48
CA ALA A 90 10.51 -6.43 -0.33
C ALA A 90 10.50 -5.77 -1.72
N ASP A 91 9.81 -6.42 -2.66
CA ASP A 91 9.58 -5.85 -3.98
C ASP A 91 8.73 -4.58 -3.91
N ARG A 92 8.75 -3.79 -4.98
CA ARG A 92 7.91 -2.59 -5.11
C ARG A 92 7.10 -2.72 -6.38
N VAL A 93 5.79 -2.57 -6.29
CA VAL A 93 4.87 -2.59 -7.44
C VAL A 93 4.21 -1.24 -7.55
N LEU A 94 4.15 -0.69 -8.76
CA LEU A 94 3.42 0.54 -9.05
C LEU A 94 2.36 0.28 -10.11
N PHE A 95 1.11 0.44 -9.72
CA PHE A 95 -0.02 0.50 -10.64
C PHE A 95 -0.16 1.90 -11.22
N TYR A 96 -0.26 2.01 -12.54
CA TYR A 96 -0.38 3.30 -13.23
C TYR A 96 -1.33 3.20 -14.43
N PRO A 97 -1.87 4.32 -14.94
CA PRO A 97 -2.78 4.30 -16.08
C PRO A 97 -2.12 3.72 -17.35
N GLU A 98 -2.78 2.75 -17.99
CA GLU A 98 -2.25 2.00 -19.14
C GLU A 98 -2.00 2.84 -20.40
N TYR A 99 -2.53 4.06 -20.45
CA TYR A 99 -2.29 5.01 -21.55
C TYR A 99 -1.00 5.83 -21.36
N TRP A 100 -0.29 5.68 -20.24
CA TRP A 100 1.07 6.19 -20.10
C TRP A 100 2.08 5.13 -20.56
N ASP A 101 3.27 5.58 -20.95
CA ASP A 101 4.32 4.71 -21.41
C ASP A 101 5.69 5.06 -20.80
N THR A 102 6.72 4.32 -21.18
CA THR A 102 8.09 4.51 -20.67
C THR A 102 9.03 5.07 -21.74
N VAL A 103 8.47 5.60 -22.83
CA VAL A 103 9.19 6.20 -23.95
C VAL A 103 9.19 7.71 -23.75
N VAL A 104 10.30 8.23 -23.25
CA VAL A 104 10.47 9.67 -23.07
C VAL A 104 10.50 10.35 -24.43
N SER A 105 9.41 11.05 -24.75
CA SER A 105 9.24 11.75 -26.02
C SER A 105 10.11 13.02 -26.09
N ASP A 106 10.16 13.80 -25.01
CA ASP A 106 10.99 14.99 -24.87
C ASP A 106 11.35 15.31 -23.41
N SER A 107 12.00 16.45 -23.17
CA SER A 107 12.41 16.88 -21.83
C SER A 107 11.24 17.28 -20.91
N LYS A 108 10.07 17.57 -21.47
CA LYS A 108 8.83 17.97 -20.76
C LYS A 108 7.92 16.79 -20.45
N ASP A 109 8.13 15.64 -21.12
CA ASP A 109 7.44 14.38 -20.84
C ASP A 109 7.82 13.80 -19.48
N ARG A 110 7.25 14.39 -18.42
CA ARG A 110 7.65 14.10 -17.05
C ARG A 110 7.12 12.76 -16.58
N ASP A 111 5.93 12.35 -17.02
CA ASP A 111 5.32 11.12 -16.56
C ASP A 111 6.11 9.89 -17.03
N SER A 112 6.50 9.86 -18.32
CA SER A 112 7.38 8.80 -18.84
C SER A 112 8.74 8.79 -18.15
N GLN A 113 9.32 9.97 -17.87
CA GLN A 113 10.59 10.08 -17.14
C GLN A 113 10.49 9.54 -15.70
N LEU A 114 9.38 9.81 -15.01
CA LEU A 114 9.15 9.32 -13.65
C LEU A 114 8.90 7.80 -13.62
N LEU A 115 8.19 7.24 -14.60
CA LEU A 115 8.03 5.80 -14.74
C LEU A 115 9.39 5.11 -15.00
N VAL A 116 10.21 5.67 -15.89
CA VAL A 116 11.58 5.19 -16.14
C VAL A 116 12.44 5.28 -14.87
N LEU A 117 12.35 6.39 -14.13
CA LEU A 117 13.05 6.56 -12.85
C LEU A 117 12.62 5.50 -11.82
N ALA A 118 11.32 5.22 -11.70
CA ALA A 118 10.77 4.18 -10.82
C ALA A 118 11.39 2.81 -11.13
N ARG A 119 11.36 2.42 -12.42
CA ARG A 119 11.86 1.14 -12.91
C ARG A 119 13.37 1.02 -12.72
N ASP A 120 14.13 2.00 -13.18
CA ASP A 120 15.57 1.86 -13.36
C ASP A 120 16.34 2.16 -12.07
N LYS A 121 15.95 3.20 -11.32
CA LYS A 121 16.61 3.58 -10.07
C LYS A 121 16.06 2.82 -8.88
N TYR A 122 14.73 2.77 -8.75
CA TYR A 122 14.08 2.21 -7.56
C TYR A 122 13.61 0.76 -7.72
N LYS A 123 13.87 0.15 -8.89
CA LYS A 123 13.54 -1.26 -9.19
C LYS A 123 12.06 -1.57 -8.99
N VAL A 124 11.21 -0.58 -9.25
CA VAL A 124 9.76 -0.72 -9.17
C VAL A 124 9.27 -1.53 -10.36
N LYS A 125 8.45 -2.56 -10.09
CA LYS A 125 7.73 -3.33 -11.10
C LYS A 125 6.50 -2.53 -11.54
N LEU A 126 6.52 -2.03 -12.77
CA LEU A 126 5.46 -1.23 -13.35
C LEU A 126 4.31 -2.11 -13.84
N GLN A 127 3.07 -1.82 -13.43
CA GLN A 127 1.86 -2.54 -13.81
C GLN A 127 0.85 -1.57 -14.45
N PRO A 128 0.75 -1.51 -15.79
CA PRO A 128 -0.25 -0.68 -16.45
C PRO A 128 -1.65 -1.25 -16.20
N ILE A 129 -2.58 -0.38 -15.84
CA ILE A 129 -3.97 -0.74 -15.53
C ILE A 129 -4.93 0.32 -16.04
N LYS A 130 -6.21 -0.05 -16.15
CA LYS A 130 -7.29 0.93 -16.10
C LYS A 130 -7.54 1.31 -14.63
N PRO A 131 -7.35 2.58 -14.20
CA PRO A 131 -7.60 2.97 -12.82
C PRO A 131 -9.02 2.62 -12.39
N LEU A 132 -9.18 2.19 -11.15
CA LEU A 132 -10.49 1.91 -10.58
C LEU A 132 -11.17 3.23 -10.22
N THR A 133 -12.45 3.34 -10.53
CA THR A 133 -13.29 4.50 -10.23
C THR A 133 -14.60 4.03 -9.61
N VAL A 134 -15.12 4.75 -8.61
CA VAL A 134 -16.49 4.54 -8.14
C VAL A 134 -17.47 4.96 -9.25
N GLY A 135 -18.21 4.00 -9.83
CA GLY A 135 -19.17 4.25 -10.92
C GLY A 135 -20.42 5.01 -10.47
N GLY A 136 -21.14 5.63 -11.42
CA GLY A 136 -22.47 6.23 -11.18
C GLY A 136 -22.54 7.75 -11.05
N ARG A 137 -21.42 8.47 -11.15
CA ARG A 137 -21.40 9.95 -11.06
C ARG A 137 -21.45 10.59 -12.45
N THR A 138 -22.42 11.48 -12.69
CA THR A 138 -22.56 12.21 -13.96
C THR A 138 -21.40 13.18 -14.18
N LYS A 139 -21.07 13.45 -15.45
CA LYS A 139 -19.96 14.34 -15.87
C LYS A 139 -20.04 15.77 -15.32
N ASP A 140 -21.19 16.16 -14.78
CA ASP A 140 -21.53 17.55 -14.46
C ASP A 140 -21.36 17.88 -12.97
N GLN A 141 -21.03 16.90 -12.12
CA GLN A 141 -20.63 17.13 -10.73
C GLN A 141 -19.12 16.98 -10.57
N TRP A 142 -18.44 18.12 -10.46
CA TRP A 142 -17.04 18.16 -10.04
C TRP A 142 -16.84 17.44 -8.70
N THR A 143 -16.21 16.25 -8.71
CA THR A 143 -15.92 15.47 -7.48
C THR A 143 -14.57 14.73 -7.53
N GLY A 144 -13.66 15.14 -8.43
CA GLY A 144 -12.46 14.41 -8.90
C GLY A 144 -11.31 14.20 -7.89
N THR A 145 -11.62 13.89 -6.64
CA THR A 145 -10.66 13.91 -5.54
C THR A 145 -10.35 12.53 -4.97
N TRP A 146 -11.37 11.68 -4.76
CA TRP A 146 -11.20 10.33 -4.18
C TRP A 146 -11.88 9.21 -4.96
N ASP A 147 -12.55 9.52 -6.06
CA ASP A 147 -13.18 8.53 -6.93
C ASP A 147 -12.19 7.44 -7.36
N LYS A 148 -10.92 7.80 -7.52
CA LYS A 148 -9.82 6.90 -7.89
C LYS A 148 -8.99 6.37 -6.72
N SER A 149 -9.24 6.77 -5.47
CA SER A 149 -8.49 6.27 -4.31
C SER A 149 -8.60 4.75 -4.18
N VAL A 150 -9.76 4.20 -4.59
CA VAL A 150 -10.04 2.75 -4.67
C VAL A 150 -9.11 1.99 -5.60
N THR A 151 -8.34 2.67 -6.47
CA THR A 151 -7.27 2.04 -7.29
C THR A 151 -6.24 1.32 -6.41
N LYS A 152 -6.05 1.73 -5.14
CA LYS A 152 -5.20 1.00 -4.19
C LYS A 152 -5.63 -0.45 -3.96
N PHE A 153 -6.90 -0.80 -4.22
CA PHE A 153 -7.39 -2.18 -4.14
C PHE A 153 -6.79 -3.10 -5.20
N MET A 154 -6.12 -2.57 -6.22
CA MET A 154 -5.31 -3.39 -7.14
C MET A 154 -4.23 -4.19 -6.42
N ALA A 155 -3.84 -3.82 -5.20
CA ALA A 155 -3.00 -4.65 -4.32
C ALA A 155 -3.53 -6.08 -4.11
N PHE A 156 -4.86 -6.29 -4.11
CA PHE A 156 -5.47 -7.62 -4.02
C PHE A 156 -5.19 -8.50 -5.25
N SER A 157 -4.76 -7.91 -6.38
CA SER A 157 -4.44 -8.65 -7.61
C SER A 157 -3.07 -9.34 -7.58
N LEU A 158 -2.30 -9.14 -6.53
CA LEU A 158 -0.90 -9.56 -6.47
C LEU A 158 -0.72 -10.95 -5.81
N GLU A 159 -1.54 -11.95 -6.21
CA GLU A 159 -1.55 -13.31 -5.63
C GLU A 159 -0.23 -14.09 -5.76
N TYR A 160 0.73 -13.57 -6.54
CA TYR A 160 2.07 -14.11 -6.64
C TYR A 160 3.00 -13.67 -5.48
N TYR A 161 2.52 -12.83 -4.56
CA TYR A 161 3.16 -12.56 -3.28
C TYR A 161 2.36 -13.17 -2.12
N ASP A 162 3.07 -13.57 -1.07
CA ASP A 162 2.47 -14.08 0.16
C ASP A 162 1.77 -12.97 0.96
N ARG A 163 2.30 -11.74 0.87
CA ARG A 163 1.74 -10.54 1.53
C ARG A 163 2.19 -9.25 0.84
N VAL A 164 1.28 -8.28 0.82
CA VAL A 164 1.48 -6.98 0.22
C VAL A 164 1.17 -5.88 1.23
N ILE A 165 2.00 -4.83 1.30
CA ILE A 165 1.69 -3.61 2.04
C ILE A 165 1.24 -2.55 1.03
N ALA A 166 -0.04 -2.20 1.03
CA ALA A 166 -0.57 -1.09 0.24
C ALA A 166 -0.54 0.19 1.07
N LEU A 167 -0.06 1.27 0.48
CA LEU A 167 0.11 2.58 1.12
C LEU A 167 -0.73 3.64 0.41
N ASP A 168 -1.21 4.62 1.16
CA ASP A 168 -1.81 5.80 0.58
C ASP A 168 -0.80 6.64 -0.22
N SER A 169 -1.31 7.49 -1.10
CA SER A 169 -0.45 8.34 -1.93
C SER A 169 0.03 9.61 -1.21
N ASP A 170 -0.60 10.05 -0.14
CA ASP A 170 -0.32 11.29 0.58
C ASP A 170 0.27 11.06 1.97
N ILE A 171 1.17 10.07 2.06
CA ILE A 171 2.02 9.83 3.23
C ILE A 171 3.49 10.21 3.00
N THR A 172 4.25 10.32 4.09
CA THR A 172 5.72 10.26 4.09
C THR A 172 6.18 9.16 5.03
N LEU A 173 7.04 8.28 4.52
CA LEU A 173 7.61 7.17 5.27
C LEU A 173 8.87 7.63 6.03
N LEU A 174 8.91 7.38 7.32
CA LEU A 174 9.98 7.78 8.24
C LEU A 174 10.89 6.61 8.65
N GLN A 175 10.33 5.39 8.70
CA GLN A 175 11.05 4.18 9.08
C GLN A 175 10.58 2.98 8.25
N THR A 176 11.32 1.87 8.30
CA THR A 176 10.90 0.64 7.62
C THR A 176 9.57 0.10 8.19
N LEU A 177 8.80 -0.57 7.32
CA LEU A 177 7.58 -1.31 7.65
C LEU A 177 7.76 -2.82 7.40
N ASP A 178 8.99 -3.27 7.11
CA ASP A 178 9.25 -4.64 6.67
C ASP A 178 8.83 -5.69 7.72
N GLU A 179 8.79 -5.32 9.01
CA GLU A 179 8.29 -6.19 10.07
C GLU A 179 6.81 -6.57 9.89
N LEU A 180 6.01 -5.74 9.22
CA LEU A 180 4.59 -6.02 8.98
C LEU A 180 4.40 -7.19 8.00
N PHE A 181 5.41 -7.51 7.19
CA PHE A 181 5.37 -8.72 6.35
C PHE A 181 5.38 -10.01 7.17
N LEU A 182 5.84 -9.95 8.42
CA LEU A 182 6.05 -11.10 9.29
C LEU A 182 4.94 -11.30 10.35
N LEU A 183 3.89 -10.45 10.36
CA LEU A 183 2.71 -10.67 11.21
C LEU A 183 2.09 -12.07 10.95
N PRO A 184 1.36 -12.65 11.93
CA PRO A 184 0.58 -13.87 11.72
C PRO A 184 -0.33 -13.79 10.48
N GLN A 185 -0.71 -14.94 9.93
CA GLN A 185 -1.60 -15.00 8.77
C GLN A 185 -2.95 -14.33 9.09
N THR A 186 -3.34 -13.37 8.25
CA THR A 186 -4.60 -12.63 8.33
C THR A 186 -5.02 -12.23 6.91
N PRO A 187 -6.33 -12.12 6.61
CA PRO A 187 -6.78 -11.58 5.32
C PRO A 187 -6.25 -10.17 5.08
N ILE A 188 -6.29 -9.34 6.12
CA ILE A 188 -5.80 -7.96 6.11
C ILE A 188 -5.41 -7.51 7.52
N ALA A 189 -4.46 -6.59 7.65
CA ALA A 189 -4.21 -5.84 8.89
C ALA A 189 -4.16 -4.33 8.62
N MET A 190 -4.81 -3.53 9.47
CA MET A 190 -4.95 -2.08 9.29
C MET A 190 -4.92 -1.34 10.63
N PRO A 191 -4.40 -0.10 10.69
CA PRO A 191 -4.49 0.72 11.89
C PRO A 191 -5.92 1.25 12.12
N ARG A 192 -6.20 1.69 13.34
CA ARG A 192 -7.43 2.45 13.64
C ARG A 192 -7.31 3.91 13.20
N ALA A 193 -8.40 4.45 12.67
CA ALA A 193 -8.58 5.87 12.44
C ALA A 193 -8.95 6.57 13.75
N TYR A 194 -7.97 6.85 14.59
CA TYR A 194 -8.19 7.41 15.94
C TYR A 194 -8.88 8.79 15.94
N TRP A 195 -8.88 9.47 14.80
CA TRP A 195 -9.54 10.76 14.55
C TRP A 195 -11.04 10.63 14.23
N ALA A 196 -11.58 9.42 14.12
CA ALA A 196 -12.99 9.21 13.84
C ALA A 196 -13.87 9.56 15.05
N ASP A 197 -15.10 10.02 14.77
CA ASP A 197 -16.03 10.54 15.77
C ASP A 197 -16.56 9.48 16.74
N SER A 198 -16.57 8.20 16.35
CA SER A 198 -17.19 7.13 17.11
C SER A 198 -16.25 5.96 17.40
N LYS A 199 -16.40 5.38 18.60
CA LYS A 199 -15.73 4.15 19.02
C LYS A 199 -16.66 2.92 18.86
N PRO A 200 -16.12 1.72 18.56
CA PRO A 200 -14.72 1.45 18.24
C PRO A 200 -14.32 2.15 16.94
N TRP A 201 -13.15 2.77 16.92
CA TRP A 201 -12.72 3.52 15.75
C TRP A 201 -12.60 2.61 14.53
N PRO A 202 -13.08 3.04 13.34
CA PRO A 202 -12.96 2.28 12.11
C PRO A 202 -11.49 2.08 11.73
N LEU A 203 -11.23 1.15 10.84
CA LEU A 203 -9.90 0.86 10.30
C LEU A 203 -9.57 1.82 9.18
N THR A 204 -8.30 2.22 9.06
CA THR A 204 -7.85 3.10 7.98
C THR A 204 -7.15 2.38 6.84
N SER A 205 -7.53 2.71 5.61
CA SER A 205 -6.95 2.24 4.35
C SER A 205 -5.64 2.94 3.99
N MET A 206 -5.14 3.84 4.84
CA MET A 206 -3.86 4.53 4.61
C MET A 206 -2.65 3.57 4.60
N LEU A 207 -2.78 2.46 5.32
CA LEU A 207 -1.81 1.37 5.41
C LEU A 207 -2.59 0.06 5.51
N MET A 208 -2.45 -0.81 4.52
CA MET A 208 -3.11 -2.11 4.49
C MET A 208 -2.10 -3.23 4.28
N VAL A 209 -2.00 -4.14 5.24
CA VAL A 209 -1.20 -5.35 5.14
C VAL A 209 -2.09 -6.48 4.63
N ILE A 210 -2.06 -6.72 3.32
CA ILE A 210 -3.02 -7.55 2.60
C ILE A 210 -2.43 -8.93 2.34
N LYS A 211 -3.22 -9.98 2.56
CA LYS A 211 -3.04 -11.26 1.87
C LYS A 211 -3.76 -11.16 0.52
N PRO A 212 -3.05 -11.09 -0.62
CA PRO A 212 -3.70 -10.84 -1.91
C PRO A 212 -4.72 -11.93 -2.26
N ASN A 213 -5.81 -11.52 -2.92
CA ASN A 213 -6.91 -12.40 -3.28
C ASN A 213 -7.73 -11.78 -4.43
N HIS A 214 -7.60 -12.33 -5.63
CA HIS A 214 -8.33 -11.91 -6.83
C HIS A 214 -9.85 -12.03 -6.67
N LYS A 215 -10.36 -12.93 -5.84
CA LYS A 215 -11.82 -13.00 -5.56
C LYS A 215 -12.28 -11.79 -4.76
N GLU A 216 -11.47 -11.29 -3.82
CA GLU A 216 -11.80 -10.05 -3.09
C GLU A 216 -11.72 -8.84 -4.01
N LEU A 217 -10.70 -8.76 -4.87
CA LEU A 217 -10.65 -7.71 -5.90
C LEU A 217 -11.91 -7.72 -6.77
N ARG A 218 -12.32 -8.89 -7.27
CA ARG A 218 -13.55 -9.00 -8.07
C ARG A 218 -14.78 -8.50 -7.33
N ARG A 219 -14.93 -8.85 -6.05
CA ARG A 219 -16.04 -8.34 -5.23
C ARG A 219 -16.04 -6.82 -5.11
N PHE A 220 -14.87 -6.21 -4.91
CA PHE A 220 -14.76 -4.76 -4.91
C PHE A 220 -15.10 -4.16 -6.28
N THR A 221 -14.54 -4.70 -7.37
CA THR A 221 -14.83 -4.18 -8.72
C THR A 221 -16.30 -4.38 -9.12
N ASP A 222 -16.92 -5.49 -8.75
CA ASP A 222 -18.33 -5.76 -9.00
C ASP A 222 -19.21 -4.73 -8.25
N ARG A 223 -18.89 -4.41 -6.99
CA ARG A 223 -19.57 -3.33 -6.24
C ARG A 223 -19.35 -1.95 -6.85
N LEU A 224 -18.16 -1.68 -7.40
CA LEU A 224 -17.83 -0.39 -8.03
C LEU A 224 -18.50 -0.20 -9.41
N THR A 225 -18.70 -1.29 -10.16
CA THR A 225 -19.17 -1.28 -11.56
C THR A 225 -20.61 -1.73 -11.77
N GLY A 226 -21.19 -2.49 -10.83
CA GLY A 226 -22.51 -3.13 -10.94
C GLY A 226 -23.72 -2.18 -10.88
N GLY A 227 -23.53 -0.92 -11.26
CA GLY A 227 -24.39 0.20 -10.91
C GLY A 227 -24.13 0.54 -9.45
N GLY A 228 -23.23 1.51 -9.21
CA GLY A 228 -23.06 2.05 -7.87
C GLY A 228 -24.45 2.37 -7.34
N GLU A 229 -24.85 1.74 -6.23
CA GLU A 229 -26.11 2.13 -5.61
C GLU A 229 -26.06 3.65 -5.52
N GLU A 230 -27.14 4.34 -5.89
CA GLU A 230 -27.25 5.79 -5.68
C GLU A 230 -26.80 6.12 -4.24
N MET A 231 -27.07 5.21 -3.29
CA MET A 231 -26.50 5.15 -1.94
C MET A 231 -24.97 5.17 -1.81
N LEU A 232 -24.17 4.46 -2.61
CA LEU A 232 -22.69 4.53 -2.52
C LEU A 232 -22.16 5.91 -2.93
N VAL A 233 -22.80 6.49 -3.95
CA VAL A 233 -22.48 7.84 -4.45
C VAL A 233 -22.93 8.90 -3.45
N ASP A 234 -24.18 8.80 -2.96
CA ASP A 234 -24.81 9.72 -2.01
C ASP A 234 -24.23 9.64 -0.60
N ALA A 235 -23.87 8.45 -0.14
CA ALA A 235 -23.24 8.23 1.17
C ALA A 235 -21.74 8.54 1.17
N HIS A 236 -21.18 9.05 0.05
CA HIS A 236 -19.77 9.44 -0.06
C HIS A 236 -18.82 8.31 0.38
N LYS A 237 -19.15 7.05 0.05
CA LYS A 237 -18.33 5.89 0.44
C LYS A 237 -17.11 5.79 -0.48
N PHE A 238 -15.92 5.87 0.11
CA PHE A 238 -14.63 5.76 -0.56
C PHE A 238 -13.95 4.44 -0.16
N ASP A 239 -12.62 4.41 -0.26
CA ASP A 239 -11.82 3.23 0.04
C ASP A 239 -11.95 2.79 1.52
N MET A 240 -12.08 3.74 2.45
CA MET A 240 -12.26 3.48 3.88
C MET A 240 -13.53 2.69 4.18
N GLU A 241 -14.67 3.17 3.69
CA GLU A 241 -15.98 2.59 3.95
C GLU A 241 -16.09 1.19 3.33
N LEU A 242 -15.66 1.05 2.06
CA LEU A 242 -15.69 -0.24 1.35
C LEU A 242 -14.86 -1.32 2.05
N ILE A 243 -13.68 -0.94 2.58
CA ILE A 243 -12.82 -1.87 3.30
C ILE A 243 -13.39 -2.25 4.67
N ASN A 244 -13.96 -1.29 5.42
CA ASN A 244 -14.53 -1.57 6.73
C ASN A 244 -15.76 -2.47 6.60
N GLU A 245 -16.69 -2.15 5.68
CA GLU A 245 -17.84 -3.02 5.40
C GLU A 245 -17.45 -4.47 5.09
N ARG A 246 -16.28 -4.67 4.48
CA ARG A 246 -15.79 -6.00 4.14
C ARG A 246 -15.02 -6.65 5.28
N PHE A 247 -14.17 -5.92 5.98
CA PHE A 247 -13.13 -6.51 6.83
C PHE A 247 -13.17 -6.07 8.30
N GLU A 248 -14.04 -5.17 8.73
CA GLU A 248 -14.07 -4.69 10.12
C GLU A 248 -14.10 -5.83 11.16
N GLU A 249 -14.85 -6.89 10.88
CA GLU A 249 -15.00 -8.08 11.74
C GLU A 249 -13.89 -9.14 11.57
N SER A 250 -13.04 -9.05 10.54
CA SER A 250 -12.07 -10.10 10.18
C SER A 250 -10.63 -9.61 10.02
N ALA A 251 -10.41 -8.30 10.11
CA ALA A 251 -9.09 -7.70 10.03
C ALA A 251 -8.32 -7.89 11.34
N MET A 252 -7.00 -8.05 11.22
CA MET A 252 -6.10 -7.84 12.33
C MET A 252 -5.96 -6.33 12.57
N VAL A 253 -6.21 -5.88 13.80
CA VAL A 253 -6.10 -4.46 14.14
C VAL A 253 -4.64 -4.14 14.48
N LEU A 254 -4.02 -3.24 13.73
CA LEU A 254 -2.74 -2.65 14.07
C LEU A 254 -2.98 -1.49 15.07
N PRO A 255 -2.07 -1.27 16.03
CA PRO A 255 -2.11 -0.03 16.79
C PRO A 255 -1.85 1.15 15.83
N HIS A 256 -2.55 2.27 16.03
CA HIS A 256 -2.30 3.48 15.22
C HIS A 256 -0.93 4.08 15.53
N ARG A 257 -0.37 3.88 16.73
CA ARG A 257 1.04 4.16 17.03
C ARG A 257 1.88 2.89 16.79
N PRO A 258 2.95 2.91 15.98
CA PRO A 258 3.54 4.04 15.24
C PRO A 258 3.08 4.18 13.77
N TYR A 259 2.00 3.52 13.36
CA TYR A 259 1.64 3.29 11.96
C TYR A 259 0.67 4.29 11.31
N ALA A 260 0.13 5.25 12.06
CA ALA A 260 -0.89 6.19 11.61
C ALA A 260 -0.80 7.50 12.43
N LEU A 261 0.18 8.35 12.12
CA LEU A 261 0.27 9.72 12.64
C LEU A 261 -0.24 10.70 11.57
N LEU A 262 -1.25 11.51 11.91
CA LEU A 262 -1.69 12.59 11.03
C LEU A 262 -0.79 13.82 11.21
N SER A 263 -0.49 14.52 10.12
CA SER A 263 0.15 15.84 10.21
C SER A 263 -0.70 16.85 10.98
N GLY A 264 -2.03 16.74 10.89
CA GLY A 264 -2.96 17.55 11.66
C GLY A 264 -2.82 17.39 13.17
N GLU A 265 -2.29 16.25 13.66
CA GLU A 265 -2.09 16.00 15.09
C GLU A 265 -1.27 17.12 15.74
N PHE A 266 -0.22 17.61 15.08
CA PHE A 266 0.62 18.70 15.58
C PHE A 266 -0.11 20.04 15.71
N ARG A 267 -1.31 20.19 15.14
CA ARG A 267 -2.16 21.38 15.27
C ARG A 267 -3.22 21.24 16.36
N HIS A 268 -3.50 20.02 16.81
CA HIS A 268 -4.47 19.78 17.86
C HIS A 268 -3.93 20.24 19.21
N ARG A 269 -4.84 20.58 20.12
CA ARG A 269 -4.52 20.86 21.53
C ARG A 269 -4.77 19.67 22.45
N ASP A 270 -5.68 18.79 22.03
CA ASP A 270 -5.99 17.55 22.73
C ASP A 270 -5.46 16.38 21.89
N HIS A 271 -4.49 15.66 22.46
CA HIS A 271 -3.82 14.52 21.84
C HIS A 271 -4.26 13.19 22.45
N SER A 272 -5.26 13.19 23.35
CA SER A 272 -5.65 12.00 24.13
C SER A 272 -6.08 10.83 23.25
N ALA A 273 -6.73 11.09 22.12
CA ALA A 273 -7.11 10.08 21.14
C ALA A 273 -5.89 9.43 20.48
N TYR A 274 -4.88 10.23 20.10
CA TYR A 274 -3.64 9.74 19.53
C TYR A 274 -2.78 8.99 20.55
N LEU A 275 -2.64 9.55 21.77
CA LEU A 275 -1.80 8.93 22.79
C LEU A 275 -2.42 7.61 23.28
N GLY A 276 -3.74 7.56 23.45
CA GLY A 276 -4.46 6.39 23.94
C GLY A 276 -4.27 6.10 25.44
N ASP A 277 -3.42 6.88 26.11
CA ASP A 277 -3.22 6.90 27.56
C ASP A 277 -3.46 8.33 28.08
N SER A 278 -4.42 8.49 28.99
CA SER A 278 -4.74 9.79 29.58
C SER A 278 -3.65 10.33 30.52
N LYS A 279 -2.64 9.53 30.84
CA LYS A 279 -1.49 9.91 31.66
C LYS A 279 -0.23 10.23 30.84
N GLU A 280 -0.21 9.88 29.56
CA GLU A 280 0.93 10.22 28.70
C GLU A 280 0.82 11.70 28.32
N GLU A 281 1.91 12.44 28.50
CA GLU A 281 2.02 13.81 28.04
C GLU A 281 2.45 13.85 26.57
N TRP A 282 1.92 14.82 25.83
CA TRP A 282 2.30 15.03 24.44
C TRP A 282 3.73 15.55 24.33
N ASP A 283 4.56 14.82 23.58
CA ASP A 283 5.90 15.22 23.18
C ASP A 283 6.02 15.05 21.67
N ALA A 284 5.97 16.17 20.93
CA ALA A 284 5.97 16.18 19.49
C ALA A 284 7.24 15.57 18.87
N GLU A 285 8.41 15.70 19.51
CA GLU A 285 9.66 15.13 19.01
C GLU A 285 9.72 13.61 19.23
N LYS A 286 9.32 13.16 20.42
CA LYS A 286 9.18 11.73 20.73
C LYS A 286 8.21 11.07 19.77
N VAL A 287 7.03 11.66 19.58
CA VAL A 287 5.98 11.13 18.69
C VAL A 287 6.47 11.02 17.25
N LEU A 288 7.12 12.07 16.73
CA LEU A 288 7.66 12.03 15.36
C LEU A 288 8.77 10.98 15.22
N LYS A 289 9.61 10.82 16.24
CA LYS A 289 10.70 9.82 16.26
C LYS A 289 10.18 8.39 16.33
N GLU A 290 9.08 8.16 17.04
CA GLU A 290 8.42 6.85 17.13
C GLU A 290 7.68 6.50 15.84
N ALA A 291 7.07 7.49 15.18
CA ALA A 291 6.26 7.30 13.99
C ALA A 291 7.05 6.63 12.85
N LYS A 292 6.41 5.66 12.20
CA LYS A 292 6.94 5.00 11.00
C LYS A 292 6.51 5.71 9.72
N LEU A 293 5.39 6.41 9.75
CA LEU A 293 4.89 7.23 8.66
C LEU A 293 4.08 8.42 9.20
N VAL A 294 3.92 9.44 8.36
CA VAL A 294 2.99 10.57 8.58
C VAL A 294 2.04 10.65 7.39
N HIS A 295 0.75 10.83 7.64
CA HIS A 295 -0.28 11.08 6.63
C HIS A 295 -0.70 12.53 6.64
N PHE A 296 -0.71 13.17 5.46
CA PHE A 296 -0.98 14.59 5.36
C PHE A 296 -2.48 14.86 5.43
N SER A 297 -2.99 15.19 6.61
CA SER A 297 -4.40 15.49 6.86
C SER A 297 -4.53 16.79 7.66
N ASP A 298 -4.63 17.92 6.94
CA ASP A 298 -4.64 19.27 7.52
C ASP A 298 -5.83 20.13 7.08
N TRP A 299 -6.91 19.51 6.62
CA TRP A 299 -8.08 20.23 6.13
C TRP A 299 -8.49 21.37 7.07
N PRO A 300 -8.87 22.56 6.55
CA PRO A 300 -8.95 22.94 5.13
C PRO A 300 -7.62 23.37 4.48
N LEU A 301 -6.48 23.30 5.16
CA LEU A 301 -5.21 23.64 4.51
C LEU A 301 -4.92 22.68 3.34
N PRO A 302 -4.38 23.20 2.21
CA PRO A 302 -4.00 22.36 1.09
C PRO A 302 -2.92 21.34 1.46
N LYS A 303 -2.96 20.19 0.77
CA LYS A 303 -1.96 19.13 0.81
C LYS A 303 -0.55 19.66 0.45
N PRO A 304 0.54 18.97 0.85
CA PRO A 304 1.89 19.56 0.81
C PRO A 304 2.45 19.87 -0.59
N TRP A 305 1.93 19.25 -1.66
CA TRP A 305 2.29 19.61 -3.04
C TRP A 305 1.69 20.94 -3.52
N ILE A 306 0.79 21.54 -2.73
CA ILE A 306 0.20 22.86 -2.98
C ILE A 306 0.85 23.86 -2.00
N MET A 307 1.16 25.06 -2.50
CA MET A 307 1.65 26.14 -1.66
C MET A 307 0.55 26.62 -0.73
N TRP A 308 0.91 27.00 0.50
CA TRP A 308 -0.09 27.52 1.44
C TRP A 308 -0.57 28.91 1.03
N PRO A 309 -1.88 29.17 1.12
CA PRO A 309 -2.39 30.52 1.15
C PRO A 309 -1.85 31.23 2.40
N PRO A 310 -1.28 32.46 2.30
CA PRO A 310 -0.70 33.16 3.44
C PRO A 310 -1.68 33.31 4.63
N GLU A 311 -2.93 33.64 4.36
CA GLU A 311 -3.98 33.81 5.36
C GLU A 311 -4.33 32.48 6.02
N GLY A 312 -4.43 31.41 5.23
CA GLY A 312 -4.68 30.07 5.75
C GLY A 312 -3.54 29.58 6.63
N LEU A 313 -2.29 29.81 6.23
CA LEU A 313 -1.13 29.46 7.05
C LEU A 313 -1.11 30.23 8.37
N GLN A 314 -1.45 31.53 8.34
CA GLN A 314 -1.51 32.36 9.54
C GLN A 314 -2.54 31.83 10.53
N GLU A 315 -3.71 31.43 10.02
CA GLU A 315 -4.85 30.95 10.81
C GLU A 315 -4.65 29.53 11.37
N MET A 316 -4.06 28.64 10.59
CA MET A 316 -4.12 27.19 10.83
C MET A 316 -2.82 26.56 11.32
N GLN A 317 -1.68 27.24 11.23
CA GLN A 317 -0.42 26.71 11.78
C GLN A 317 -0.55 26.40 13.28
N PRO A 318 0.22 25.43 13.84
CA PRO A 318 0.16 25.12 15.26
C PRO A 318 0.28 26.38 16.13
N ASP A 319 -0.61 26.48 17.12
CA ASP A 319 -0.67 27.59 18.05
C ASP A 319 0.39 27.40 19.14
N CYS A 320 1.32 28.35 19.22
CA CYS A 320 2.41 28.33 20.20
C CYS A 320 2.07 29.10 21.48
N GLY A 321 0.79 29.42 21.70
CA GLY A 321 0.33 30.22 22.82
C GLY A 321 0.85 31.66 22.74
N SER A 322 1.15 32.25 23.90
CA SER A 322 1.63 33.63 24.02
C SER A 322 3.12 33.82 23.72
N SER A 323 3.85 32.77 23.33
CA SER A 323 5.27 32.88 23.01
C SER A 323 5.50 33.61 21.69
N THR A 324 6.46 34.53 21.67
CA THR A 324 6.98 35.15 20.44
C THR A 324 7.85 34.17 19.64
N GLU A 325 8.28 33.06 20.24
CA GLU A 325 9.10 32.05 19.60
C GLU A 325 8.25 30.95 18.95
N THR A 326 8.80 30.32 17.90
CA THR A 326 8.16 29.18 17.24
C THR A 326 8.29 27.94 18.13
N CYS A 327 7.15 27.42 18.61
CA CYS A 327 7.05 26.15 19.31
C CYS A 327 7.47 24.96 18.43
N VAL A 328 7.76 23.84 19.11
CA VAL A 328 8.26 22.61 18.51
C VAL A 328 7.29 22.05 17.48
N GLU A 329 6.00 22.06 17.78
CA GLU A 329 4.90 21.60 16.91
C GLU A 329 4.89 22.38 15.60
N ARG A 330 4.93 23.71 15.68
CA ARG A 330 4.95 24.59 14.50
C ARG A 330 6.20 24.36 13.65
N ARG A 331 7.37 24.15 14.29
CA ARG A 331 8.62 23.83 13.58
C ARG A 331 8.51 22.48 12.86
N ILE A 332 8.11 21.42 13.55
CA ILE A 332 7.98 20.07 12.99
C ILE A 332 6.95 20.07 11.85
N TRP A 333 5.77 20.64 12.10
CA TRP A 333 4.69 20.67 11.12
C TRP A 333 5.11 21.39 9.84
N LYS A 334 5.76 22.56 9.95
CA LYS A 334 6.31 23.26 8.77
C LYS A 334 7.40 22.44 8.07
N GLN A 335 8.28 21.81 8.83
CA GLN A 335 9.34 20.97 8.28
C GLN A 335 8.81 19.77 7.49
N LEU A 336 7.71 19.13 7.93
CA LEU A 336 7.07 18.04 7.18
C LEU A 336 6.63 18.48 5.77
N TYR A 337 6.03 19.67 5.67
CA TYR A 337 5.62 20.24 4.39
C TYR A 337 6.80 20.66 3.53
N ASP A 338 7.76 21.37 4.11
CA ASP A 338 8.92 21.87 3.37
C ASP A 338 9.82 20.73 2.88
N ASP A 339 9.97 19.66 3.67
CA ASP A 339 10.66 18.43 3.26
C ASP A 339 9.94 17.76 2.08
N PHE A 340 8.62 17.61 2.15
CA PHE A 340 7.84 17.04 1.05
C PHE A 340 8.03 17.82 -0.24
N ARG A 341 7.89 19.15 -0.19
CA ARG A 341 8.07 20.05 -1.34
C ARG A 341 9.48 19.98 -1.91
N ARG A 342 10.48 19.96 -1.03
CA ARG A 342 11.90 19.83 -1.41
C ARG A 342 12.15 18.52 -2.14
N ARG A 343 11.69 17.39 -1.59
CA ARG A 343 11.82 16.08 -2.24
C ARG A 343 11.08 16.00 -3.57
N ARG A 344 9.85 16.55 -3.65
CA ARG A 344 9.09 16.64 -4.90
C ARG A 344 9.88 17.37 -5.99
N ARG A 345 10.46 18.53 -5.66
CA ARG A 345 11.31 19.28 -6.57
C ARG A 345 12.59 18.52 -6.94
N ASP A 346 13.29 17.97 -5.96
CA ASP A 346 14.64 17.44 -6.16
C ASP A 346 14.61 16.06 -6.86
N ILE A 347 13.62 15.22 -6.54
CA ILE A 347 13.45 13.87 -7.10
C ILE A 347 12.58 13.91 -8.36
N CYS A 348 11.38 14.49 -8.28
CA CYS A 348 10.44 14.45 -9.41
C CYS A 348 10.61 15.61 -10.40
N LYS A 349 11.41 16.63 -10.07
CA LYS A 349 11.53 17.87 -10.87
C LYS A 349 10.18 18.56 -11.10
N LEU A 350 9.28 18.44 -10.12
CA LEU A 350 7.99 19.12 -10.09
C LEU A 350 8.00 20.14 -8.96
N LEU A 351 7.62 21.38 -9.27
CA LEU A 351 7.41 22.42 -8.28
C LEU A 351 6.07 22.21 -7.57
N SER A 352 5.88 22.92 -6.46
CA SER A 352 4.58 23.00 -5.82
C SER A 352 3.60 23.79 -6.68
N VAL A 353 2.32 23.37 -6.63
CA VAL A 353 1.22 24.10 -7.26
C VAL A 353 1.04 25.43 -6.52
N PRO A 354 0.81 26.56 -7.22
CA PRO A 354 0.54 27.85 -6.59
C PRO A 354 -0.61 27.78 -5.59
N ALA A 355 -0.55 28.65 -4.58
CA ALA A 355 -1.57 28.67 -3.54
C ALA A 355 -2.92 29.14 -4.11
N PRO A 356 -4.02 28.43 -3.84
CA PRO A 356 -5.36 28.94 -4.12
C PRO A 356 -5.71 30.11 -3.20
N GLU A 357 -6.77 30.85 -3.52
CA GLU A 357 -7.29 31.91 -2.64
C GLU A 357 -7.93 31.29 -1.38
N TRP A 358 -7.50 31.73 -0.19
CA TRP A 358 -7.98 31.17 1.07
C TRP A 358 -9.49 31.28 1.25
N GLN A 359 -10.10 32.41 0.84
CA GLN A 359 -11.55 32.62 0.97
C GLN A 359 -12.37 31.61 0.15
N LYS A 360 -11.87 31.17 -1.01
CA LYS A 360 -12.54 30.15 -1.83
C LYS A 360 -12.51 28.77 -1.18
N ILE A 361 -11.53 28.51 -0.32
CA ILE A 361 -11.42 27.28 0.47
C ILE A 361 -12.29 27.37 1.73
N LYS A 362 -12.27 28.53 2.42
CA LYS A 362 -12.89 28.73 3.72
C LYS A 362 -14.41 29.05 3.65
N GLY A 363 -14.91 29.65 2.56
CA GLY A 363 -16.21 30.35 2.55
C GLY A 363 -17.27 29.88 1.53
N GLY A 364 -17.20 28.66 0.97
CA GLY A 364 -18.18 28.20 -0.02
C GLY A 364 -19.31 27.32 0.54
N GLU A 365 -20.58 27.73 0.38
CA GLU A 365 -21.72 26.80 0.34
C GLU A 365 -21.71 26.08 -1.03
N HIS A 366 -21.15 24.86 -1.09
CA HIS A 366 -21.45 23.75 -2.04
C HIS A 366 -20.27 22.76 -2.12
N LEU A 367 -20.43 21.56 -1.52
CA LEU A 367 -19.93 20.22 -1.98
C LEU A 367 -18.40 20.03 -2.24
N PRO A 368 -17.88 18.78 -2.34
CA PRO A 368 -16.61 18.38 -1.71
C PRO A 368 -15.34 18.97 -2.33
N ASN A 369 -14.44 19.32 -1.41
CA ASN A 369 -13.02 19.68 -1.48
C ASN A 369 -12.31 19.91 -2.83
N VAL A 370 -12.06 21.20 -3.10
CA VAL A 370 -11.17 21.68 -4.18
C VAL A 370 -9.69 21.41 -3.90
N THR A 371 -9.29 21.17 -2.65
CA THR A 371 -7.87 21.08 -2.22
C THR A 371 -7.42 19.68 -1.78
N GLU A 372 -8.34 18.74 -1.63
CA GLU A 372 -7.97 17.34 -1.38
C GLU A 372 -7.68 16.59 -2.68
N GLY A 373 -7.99 17.20 -3.83
CA GLY A 373 -7.72 16.67 -5.15
C GLY A 373 -6.24 16.43 -5.36
N THR A 374 -5.91 15.29 -5.94
CA THR A 374 -4.53 14.98 -6.34
C THR A 374 -4.21 15.52 -7.75
N ALA A 375 -5.22 15.80 -8.57
CA ALA A 375 -5.09 16.12 -9.99
C ALA A 375 -4.56 17.54 -10.34
N HIS A 376 -4.02 18.30 -9.38
CA HIS A 376 -3.52 19.64 -9.67
C HIS A 376 -2.23 19.59 -10.50
N ALA A 377 -2.24 20.23 -11.66
CA ALA A 377 -1.08 20.32 -12.55
C ALA A 377 0.03 21.16 -11.89
N ALA A 378 1.19 20.53 -11.68
CA ALA A 378 2.37 21.19 -11.11
C ALA A 378 3.27 21.75 -12.23
N PRO A 379 3.89 22.93 -12.02
CA PRO A 379 4.91 23.42 -12.95
C PRO A 379 6.18 22.55 -12.89
N HIS A 380 6.90 22.46 -14.01
CA HIS A 380 8.20 21.77 -14.06
C HIS A 380 9.31 22.65 -13.47
N ALA A 381 10.26 22.03 -12.77
CA ALA A 381 11.52 22.68 -12.42
C ALA A 381 12.48 22.60 -13.62
N ASP A 382 13.01 23.74 -14.07
CA ASP A 382 13.97 23.77 -15.17
C ASP A 382 15.22 22.95 -14.84
N GLY A 383 15.60 22.03 -15.74
CA GLY A 383 16.79 21.21 -15.61
C GLY A 383 17.00 20.33 -16.85
N ASN A 384 18.22 20.37 -17.42
CA ASN A 384 18.60 19.54 -18.56
C ASN A 384 18.54 18.06 -18.18
N VAL A 385 17.55 17.34 -18.70
CA VAL A 385 17.51 15.88 -18.68
C VAL A 385 18.40 15.41 -19.84
N HIS A 386 19.55 14.82 -19.52
CA HIS A 386 20.40 14.18 -20.53
C HIS A 386 19.68 12.92 -21.02
N VAL A 387 18.93 13.03 -22.12
CA VAL A 387 18.35 11.87 -22.80
C VAL A 387 19.49 11.22 -23.57
N ASP A 388 19.97 10.07 -23.09
CA ASP A 388 20.98 9.29 -23.79
C ASP A 388 20.31 8.58 -24.99
N ALA A 389 20.13 9.35 -26.06
CA ALA A 389 19.51 8.90 -27.30
C ALA A 389 20.49 8.03 -28.11
N ARG A 390 20.93 6.88 -27.57
CA ARG A 390 21.72 5.90 -28.33
C ARG A 390 21.55 4.48 -27.79
N ARG A 391 20.45 3.82 -28.21
CA ARG A 391 20.43 2.40 -28.59
C ARG A 391 19.17 2.08 -29.41
N ARG A 392 19.22 2.46 -30.68
CA ARG A 392 18.54 1.73 -31.77
C ARG A 392 19.63 1.33 -32.76
N LEU A 393 19.50 0.11 -33.31
CA LEU A 393 20.43 -0.63 -34.19
C LEU A 393 21.53 -1.33 -33.36
N MET A 394 21.60 -2.66 -33.22
CA MET A 394 21.19 -3.80 -34.06
C MET A 394 20.44 -4.89 -33.29
#